data_AF-A0A436BHK7-F1
#
_entry.id   AF-A0A436BHK7-F1
#
_cell.length_a   1.000
_cell.length_b   1.000
_cell.length_c   1.000
_cell.angle_alpha   90.00
_cell.angle_beta   90.00
_cell.angle_gamma   90.00
#
_symmetry.space_group_name_H-M   'P 1'
#
loop_
_entity.id
_entity.type
_entity.pdbx_description
1 polymer ?
#
loop_
_entity_poly.entity_id
_entity_poly.type
_entity_poly.pdbx_seq_one_letter_code
_entity_poly.pdbx_strand_id
1 'polypeptide(L)'
;PADDMNTNAANALLKNLEEPPARTLFILIVHAPGSLLPTIRSRCQVVRLTPLDADDLMTVLETTEPAPPEDPAARAALAERAGGSARNAILLTQYGGLEIASTLDALVTGRKSDVGGAFRLAEAVAGRDQAIQFDIFNRRALD
;
A
#
# COMPACT_ATOMS: atom_id res chain seq x y z
N PRO A 1 -1.41 16.12 1.55
CA PRO A 1 0.05 15.99 1.43
C PRO A 1 0.72 17.34 1.19
N ALA A 2 2.05 17.46 1.31
CA ALA A 2 2.74 18.73 1.14
C ALA A 2 2.61 19.27 -0.31
N ASP A 3 2.46 18.39 -1.28
CA ASP A 3 2.19 18.67 -2.69
C ASP A 3 0.77 19.16 -2.99
N ASP A 4 -0.16 19.12 -2.01
CA ASP A 4 -1.50 19.70 -2.14
C ASP A 4 -1.57 21.17 -1.65
N MET A 5 -0.46 21.71 -1.14
CA MET A 5 -0.44 23.08 -0.65
C MET A 5 -0.63 24.07 -1.81
N ASN A 6 -1.55 25.01 -1.63
CA ASN A 6 -1.59 26.18 -2.51
C ASN A 6 -0.38 27.10 -2.26
N THR A 7 -0.16 28.06 -3.16
CA THR A 7 0.98 28.99 -3.13
C THR A 7 1.10 29.76 -1.81
N ASN A 8 -0.03 30.20 -1.25
CA ASN A 8 -0.04 30.97 0.00
C ASN A 8 0.42 30.13 1.18
N ALA A 9 -0.10 28.90 1.29
CA ALA A 9 0.30 27.95 2.33
C ALA A 9 1.79 27.58 2.21
N ALA A 10 2.26 27.31 0.99
CA ALA A 10 3.67 27.00 0.72
C ALA A 10 4.60 28.16 1.14
N ASN A 11 4.26 29.41 0.80
CA ASN A 11 5.05 30.58 1.16
C ASN A 11 5.04 30.87 2.67
N ALA A 12 3.90 30.66 3.35
CA ALA A 12 3.82 30.81 4.79
C ALA A 12 4.71 29.81 5.54
N LEU A 13 4.84 28.59 5.01
CA LEU A 13 5.71 27.56 5.57
C LEU A 13 7.20 27.91 5.40
N LEU A 14 7.60 28.56 4.29
CA LEU A 14 9.01 28.84 3.99
C LEU A 14 9.74 29.58 5.12
N LYS A 15 9.10 30.60 5.71
CA LYS A 15 9.72 31.37 6.81
C LYS A 15 10.07 30.46 8.00
N ASN A 16 9.20 29.51 8.31
CA ASN A 16 9.41 28.57 9.41
C ASN A 16 10.41 27.46 9.07
N LEU A 17 10.62 27.15 7.78
CA LEU A 17 11.67 26.22 7.35
C LEU A 17 13.05 26.87 7.34
N GLU A 18 13.13 28.18 7.11
CA GLU A 18 14.38 28.95 7.15
C GLU A 18 14.89 29.19 8.57
N GLU A 19 13.99 29.60 9.44
CA GLU A 19 14.28 29.91 10.84
C GLU A 19 13.35 29.08 11.73
N PRO A 20 13.60 27.76 11.83
CA PRO A 20 12.74 26.87 12.59
C PRO A 20 12.70 27.30 14.07
N PRO A 21 11.51 27.36 14.69
CA PRO A 21 11.41 27.65 16.11
C PRO A 21 12.18 26.61 16.93
N ALA A 22 12.71 27.03 18.09
CA ALA A 22 13.47 26.13 18.96
C ALA A 22 12.68 24.84 19.26
N ARG A 23 13.37 23.69 19.19
CA ARG A 23 12.80 22.36 19.46
C ARG A 23 11.68 21.94 18.50
N THR A 24 11.73 22.38 17.24
CA THR A 24 10.75 21.99 16.21
C THR A 24 11.36 21.05 15.18
N LEU A 25 10.63 19.99 14.82
CA LEU A 25 10.93 19.12 13.69
C LEU A 25 9.75 19.15 12.70
N PHE A 26 10.03 19.50 11.46
CA PHE A 26 9.04 19.42 10.38
C PHE A 26 9.14 18.08 9.66
N ILE A 27 8.01 17.39 9.52
CA ILE A 27 7.89 16.17 8.73
C ILE A 27 6.86 16.43 7.63
N LEU A 28 7.33 16.41 6.38
CA LEU A 28 6.49 16.66 5.21
C LEU A 28 6.32 15.36 4.42
N ILE A 29 5.07 14.95 4.21
CA ILE A 29 4.73 13.78 3.39
C ILE A 29 4.37 14.29 1.98
N VAL A 30 5.03 13.76 0.96
CA VAL A 30 4.87 14.18 -0.43
C VAL A 30 4.79 12.97 -1.35
N HIS A 31 3.82 12.95 -2.27
CA HIS A 31 3.71 11.88 -3.27
C HIS A 31 4.40 12.27 -4.58
N ALA A 32 4.31 13.53 -4.98
CA ALA A 32 4.96 14.10 -6.14
C ALA A 32 5.97 15.20 -5.75
N PRO A 33 7.24 14.85 -5.45
CA PRO A 33 8.25 15.83 -5.03
C PRO A 33 8.49 16.96 -6.04
N GLY A 34 8.24 16.72 -7.33
CA GLY A 34 8.37 17.72 -8.39
C GLY A 34 7.32 18.84 -8.30
N SER A 35 6.19 18.61 -7.63
CA SER A 35 5.13 19.61 -7.43
C SER A 35 5.45 20.60 -6.30
N LEU A 36 6.45 20.29 -5.46
CA LEU A 36 6.89 21.21 -4.40
C LEU A 36 7.72 22.36 -4.97
N LEU A 37 7.53 23.56 -4.40
CA LEU A 37 8.37 24.70 -4.71
C LEU A 37 9.86 24.35 -4.49
N PRO A 38 10.76 24.70 -5.42
CA PRO A 38 12.20 24.46 -5.26
C PRO A 38 12.77 25.03 -3.95
N THR A 39 12.19 26.12 -3.45
CA THR A 39 12.58 26.77 -2.19
C THR A 39 12.27 25.94 -0.95
N ILE A 40 11.17 25.17 -0.94
CA ILE A 40 10.87 24.21 0.13
C ILE A 40 11.84 23.03 0.03
N ARG A 41 12.02 22.49 -1.18
CA ARG A 41 12.90 21.33 -1.42
C ARG A 41 14.35 21.59 -1.00
N SER A 42 14.88 22.80 -1.22
CA SER A 42 16.25 23.12 -0.85
C SER A 42 16.48 23.26 0.66
N ARG A 43 15.40 23.35 1.45
CA ARG A 43 15.45 23.51 2.93
C ARG A 43 15.03 22.24 3.67
N CYS A 44 14.68 21.18 2.95
CA CYS A 44 14.29 19.90 3.51
C CYS A 44 15.29 18.80 3.12
N GLN A 45 15.58 17.89 4.04
CA GLN A 45 16.25 16.65 3.69
C GLN A 45 15.24 15.68 3.08
N VAL A 46 15.54 15.17 1.89
CA VAL A 46 14.70 14.17 1.23
C VAL A 46 15.04 12.79 1.79
N VAL A 47 14.07 12.17 2.45
CA VAL A 47 14.11 10.76 2.83
C VAL A 47 13.18 10.00 1.89
N ARG A 48 13.76 9.14 1.04
CA ARG A 48 12.96 8.31 0.13
C ARG A 48 12.57 7.03 0.85
N LEU A 49 11.26 6.80 0.96
CA LEU A 49 10.71 5.52 1.38
C LEU A 49 10.57 4.65 0.12
N THR A 50 11.45 3.67 -0.01
CA THR A 50 11.39 2.67 -1.08
C THR A 50 10.59 1.45 -0.62
N PRO A 51 10.02 0.66 -1.56
CA PRO A 51 9.46 -0.64 -1.22
C PRO A 51 10.47 -1.49 -0.43
N LEU A 52 9.95 -2.24 0.55
CA LEU A 52 10.75 -3.23 1.28
C LEU A 52 11.07 -4.41 0.36
N ASP A 53 12.21 -5.04 0.57
CA ASP A 53 12.43 -6.37 0.00
C ASP A 53 11.60 -7.41 0.76
N ALA A 54 11.60 -8.65 0.27
CA ALA A 54 10.77 -9.71 0.82
C ALA A 54 11.14 -10.03 2.28
N ASP A 55 12.43 -10.02 2.64
CA ASP A 55 12.91 -10.42 3.96
C ASP A 55 12.58 -9.34 5.00
N ASP A 56 12.81 -8.07 4.67
CA ASP A 56 12.43 -6.93 5.51
C ASP A 56 10.91 -6.87 5.67
N LEU A 57 10.15 -7.09 4.60
CA LEU A 57 8.68 -7.11 4.65
C LEU A 57 8.19 -8.21 5.59
N MET A 58 8.75 -9.42 5.50
CA MET A 58 8.40 -10.51 6.39
C MET A 58 8.75 -10.21 7.85
N THR A 59 9.93 -9.63 8.10
CA THR A 59 10.36 -9.20 9.44
C THR A 59 9.37 -8.20 10.05
N VAL A 60 8.88 -7.25 9.25
CA VAL A 60 7.84 -6.32 9.70
C VAL A 60 6.55 -7.06 10.04
N LEU A 61 6.10 -7.98 9.19
CA LEU A 61 4.84 -8.70 9.39
C LEU A 61 4.85 -9.61 10.62
N GLU A 62 6.01 -10.15 11.01
CA GLU A 62 6.16 -10.93 12.24
C GLU A 62 5.82 -10.12 13.50
N THR A 63 5.83 -8.80 13.42
CA THR A 63 5.43 -7.90 14.52
C THR A 63 3.96 -7.48 14.47
N THR A 64 3.18 -7.98 13.49
CA THR A 64 1.79 -7.61 13.26
C THR A 64 0.82 -8.75 13.55
N GLU A 65 -0.44 -8.41 13.83
CA GLU A 65 -1.53 -9.37 13.92
C GLU A 65 -2.57 -9.14 12.81
N PRO A 66 -2.95 -10.16 12.01
CA PRO A 66 -2.45 -11.54 12.05
C PRO A 66 -1.01 -11.68 11.52
N ALA A 67 -0.29 -12.68 12.06
CA ALA A 67 1.06 -13.04 11.61
C ALA A 67 1.06 -13.48 10.14
N PRO A 68 2.20 -13.35 9.42
CA PRO A 68 2.31 -13.80 8.05
C PRO A 68 2.13 -15.32 7.95
N PRO A 69 1.75 -15.85 6.78
CA PRO A 69 1.65 -17.29 6.56
C PRO A 69 2.95 -18.01 6.92
N GLU A 70 2.84 -19.23 7.44
CA GLU A 70 3.98 -20.11 7.70
C GLU A 70 4.45 -20.83 6.42
N ASP A 71 3.51 -21.11 5.51
CA ASP A 71 3.80 -21.79 4.24
C ASP A 71 4.73 -20.94 3.34
N PRO A 72 5.89 -21.47 2.92
CA PRO A 72 6.83 -20.71 2.10
C PRO A 72 6.25 -20.22 0.77
N ALA A 73 5.37 -20.99 0.13
CA ALA A 73 4.75 -20.59 -1.13
C ALA A 73 3.77 -19.41 -0.91
N ALA A 74 2.97 -19.47 0.15
CA ALA A 74 2.09 -18.37 0.54
C ALA A 74 2.87 -17.10 0.93
N ARG A 75 4.03 -17.22 1.61
CA ARG A 75 4.91 -16.07 1.92
C ARG A 75 5.45 -15.42 0.66
N ALA A 76 5.95 -16.22 -0.29
CA ALA A 76 6.45 -15.71 -1.56
C ALA A 76 5.35 -14.98 -2.35
N ALA A 77 4.17 -15.59 -2.45
CA ALA A 77 3.02 -14.98 -3.11
C ALA A 77 2.57 -13.68 -2.41
N LEU A 78 2.60 -13.63 -1.08
CA LEU A 78 2.30 -12.42 -0.30
C LEU A 78 3.31 -11.32 -0.58
N ALA A 79 4.61 -11.63 -0.54
CA ALA A 79 5.67 -10.66 -0.76
C ALA A 79 5.60 -10.06 -2.17
N GLU A 80 5.43 -10.91 -3.19
CA GLU A 80 5.25 -10.49 -4.58
C GLU A 80 4.07 -9.53 -4.73
N ARG A 81 2.90 -9.93 -4.21
CA ARG A 81 1.65 -9.16 -4.36
C ARG A 81 1.63 -7.89 -3.52
N ALA A 82 2.29 -7.88 -2.37
CA ALA A 82 2.41 -6.69 -1.55
C ALA A 82 3.30 -5.63 -2.19
N GLY A 83 4.21 -6.03 -3.10
CA GLY A 83 5.13 -5.12 -3.78
C GLY A 83 5.97 -4.30 -2.81
N GLY A 84 6.42 -4.92 -1.71
CA GLY A 84 7.20 -4.27 -0.66
C GLY A 84 6.41 -3.31 0.26
N SER A 85 5.08 -3.23 0.11
CA SER A 85 4.22 -2.42 0.98
C SER A 85 3.71 -3.22 2.17
N ALA A 86 4.21 -2.90 3.37
CA ALA A 86 3.76 -3.50 4.63
C ALA A 86 2.24 -3.39 4.82
N ARG A 87 1.66 -2.22 4.52
CA ARG A 87 0.20 -2.02 4.59
C ARG A 87 -0.54 -3.00 3.68
N ASN A 88 -0.11 -3.14 2.43
CA ASN A 88 -0.79 -4.04 1.49
C ASN A 88 -0.65 -5.50 1.94
N ALA A 89 0.53 -5.90 2.41
CA ALA A 89 0.72 -7.24 2.96
C ALA A 89 -0.22 -7.52 4.15
N ILE A 90 -0.35 -6.59 5.10
CA ILE A 90 -1.27 -6.73 6.24
C ILE A 90 -2.72 -6.91 5.75
N LEU A 91 -3.16 -6.08 4.78
CA LEU A 91 -4.52 -6.20 4.24
C LEU A 91 -4.75 -7.54 3.53
N LEU A 92 -3.77 -7.99 2.74
CA LEU A 92 -3.85 -9.28 2.06
C LEU A 92 -3.93 -10.45 3.06
N THR A 93 -3.16 -10.40 4.14
CA THR A 93 -3.20 -11.42 5.20
C THR A 93 -4.52 -11.37 5.98
N GLN A 94 -4.97 -10.19 6.38
CA GLN A 94 -6.13 -10.04 7.25
C GLN A 94 -7.48 -10.31 6.56
N TYR A 95 -7.58 -10.02 5.26
CA TYR A 95 -8.85 -10.04 4.53
C TYR A 95 -8.91 -11.09 3.42
N GLY A 96 -8.14 -12.19 3.55
CA GLY A 96 -8.20 -13.31 2.60
C GLY A 96 -7.72 -12.96 1.20
N GLY A 97 -6.85 -11.96 1.06
CA GLY A 97 -6.44 -11.43 -0.24
C GLY A 97 -5.70 -12.44 -1.12
N LEU A 98 -4.95 -13.38 -0.53
CA LEU A 98 -4.31 -14.47 -1.28
C LEU A 98 -5.32 -15.44 -1.89
N GLU A 99 -6.40 -15.76 -1.16
CA GLU A 99 -7.46 -16.65 -1.65
C GLU A 99 -8.26 -15.95 -2.77
N ILE A 100 -8.63 -14.69 -2.56
CA ILE A 100 -9.29 -13.85 -3.58
C ILE A 100 -8.45 -13.84 -4.87
N ALA A 101 -7.17 -13.54 -4.74
CA ALA A 101 -6.29 -13.42 -5.90
C ALA A 101 -6.07 -14.75 -6.61
N SER A 102 -5.80 -15.84 -5.87
CA SER A 102 -5.62 -17.18 -6.47
C SER A 102 -6.89 -17.69 -7.15
N THR A 103 -8.07 -17.42 -6.58
CA THR A 103 -9.36 -17.78 -7.19
C THR A 103 -9.59 -16.99 -8.48
N LEU A 104 -9.32 -15.69 -8.48
CA LEU A 104 -9.41 -14.86 -9.68
C LEU A 104 -8.43 -15.34 -10.77
N ASP A 105 -7.19 -15.63 -10.41
CA ASP A 105 -6.17 -16.12 -11.34
C ASP A 105 -6.60 -17.46 -11.98
N ALA A 106 -7.18 -18.37 -11.19
CA ALA A 106 -7.72 -19.63 -11.68
C ALA A 106 -8.91 -19.44 -12.65
N LEU A 107 -9.79 -18.47 -12.38
CA LEU A 107 -10.93 -18.17 -13.25
C LEU A 107 -10.52 -17.55 -14.58
N VAL A 108 -9.51 -16.69 -14.58
CA VAL A 108 -9.02 -16.00 -15.79
C VAL A 108 -8.17 -16.93 -16.66
N THR A 109 -7.34 -17.78 -16.05
CA THR A 109 -6.43 -18.68 -16.78
C THR A 109 -7.07 -20.04 -17.13
N GLY A 110 -8.18 -20.36 -16.48
CA GLY A 110 -8.89 -21.62 -16.66
C GLY A 110 -9.45 -21.79 -18.08
N ARG A 111 -9.19 -22.95 -18.69
CA ARG A 111 -9.77 -23.31 -20.01
C ARG A 111 -11.26 -23.70 -19.96
N LYS A 112 -11.78 -23.98 -18.76
CA LYS A 112 -13.18 -24.37 -18.53
C LYS A 112 -13.82 -23.37 -17.58
N SER A 113 -15.09 -23.08 -17.78
CA SER A 113 -15.87 -22.23 -16.89
C SER A 113 -16.02 -22.90 -15.51
N ASP A 114 -15.40 -22.32 -14.49
CA ASP A 114 -15.62 -22.68 -13.08
C ASP A 114 -16.66 -21.75 -12.46
N VAL A 115 -17.94 -22.11 -12.65
CA VAL A 115 -19.07 -21.35 -12.10
C VAL A 115 -19.04 -21.34 -10.56
N GLY A 116 -18.58 -22.43 -9.94
CA GLY A 116 -18.49 -22.52 -8.49
C GLY A 116 -17.44 -21.57 -7.92
N GLY A 117 -16.26 -21.50 -8.55
CA GLY A 117 -15.22 -20.53 -8.23
C GLY A 117 -15.68 -19.09 -8.40
N ALA A 118 -16.39 -18.80 -9.50
CA ALA A 118 -16.96 -17.47 -9.74
C ALA A 118 -17.96 -17.06 -8.65
N PHE A 119 -18.81 -17.99 -8.19
CA PHE A 119 -19.77 -17.73 -7.12
C PHE A 119 -19.08 -17.48 -5.77
N ARG A 120 -18.09 -18.31 -5.40
CA ARG A 120 -17.30 -18.10 -4.16
C ARG A 120 -16.58 -16.75 -4.17
N LEU A 121 -15.98 -16.39 -5.29
CA LEU A 121 -15.32 -15.10 -5.45
C LEU A 121 -16.32 -13.94 -5.30
N ALA A 122 -17.50 -14.06 -5.93
CA ALA A 122 -18.56 -13.06 -5.80
C ALA A 122 -19.02 -12.91 -4.34
N GLU A 123 -19.25 -13.99 -3.61
CA GLU A 123 -19.61 -13.93 -2.18
C GLU A 123 -18.54 -13.25 -1.33
N ALA A 124 -17.26 -13.53 -1.60
CA ALA A 124 -16.14 -12.96 -0.86
C ALA A 124 -16.00 -11.44 -1.03
N VAL A 125 -16.49 -10.86 -2.14
CA VAL A 125 -16.23 -9.44 -2.49
C VAL A 125 -17.50 -8.58 -2.61
N ALA A 126 -18.69 -9.16 -2.75
CA ALA A 126 -19.93 -8.42 -3.03
C ALA A 126 -20.70 -7.94 -1.79
N GLY A 127 -20.25 -8.31 -0.58
CA GLY A 127 -20.94 -7.94 0.66
C GLY A 127 -20.82 -6.45 0.98
N ARG A 128 -21.86 -5.89 1.64
CA ARG A 128 -21.90 -4.47 2.05
C ARG A 128 -20.72 -4.06 2.95
N ASP A 129 -20.23 -5.00 3.76
CA ASP A 129 -19.12 -4.80 4.69
C ASP A 129 -17.79 -5.37 4.15
N GLN A 130 -17.72 -5.72 2.86
CA GLN A 130 -16.56 -6.33 2.20
C GLN A 130 -15.76 -5.32 1.35
N ALA A 131 -15.79 -4.04 1.73
CA ALA A 131 -15.17 -2.97 0.94
C ALA A 131 -13.65 -3.18 0.74
N ILE A 132 -12.95 -3.76 1.73
CA ILE A 132 -11.52 -4.04 1.65
C ILE A 132 -11.25 -5.20 0.69
N GLN A 133 -12.01 -6.29 0.80
CA GLN A 133 -11.93 -7.44 -0.10
C GLN A 133 -12.25 -7.04 -1.54
N PHE A 134 -13.24 -6.17 -1.73
CA PHE A 134 -13.58 -5.63 -3.03
C PHE A 134 -12.46 -4.75 -3.61
N ASP A 135 -11.82 -3.91 -2.80
CA ASP A 135 -10.62 -3.14 -3.22
C ASP A 135 -9.46 -4.07 -3.60
N ILE A 136 -9.19 -5.11 -2.80
CA ILE A 136 -8.17 -6.13 -3.10
C ILE A 136 -8.47 -6.81 -4.45
N PHE A 137 -9.71 -7.24 -4.65
CA PHE A 137 -10.15 -7.85 -5.90
C PHE A 137 -9.96 -6.89 -7.08
N ASN A 138 -10.42 -5.64 -6.97
CA ASN A 138 -10.33 -4.67 -8.06
C ASN A 138 -8.88 -4.36 -8.44
N ARG A 139 -8.00 -4.17 -7.45
CA ARG A 139 -6.57 -3.97 -7.72
C ARG A 139 -6.01 -5.15 -8.53
N ARG A 140 -6.29 -6.38 -8.09
CA ARG A 140 -5.82 -7.57 -8.81
C ARG A 140 -6.43 -7.72 -10.20
N ALA A 141 -7.70 -7.38 -10.38
CA ALA A 141 -8.41 -7.53 -11.65
C ALA A 141 -8.03 -6.47 -12.70
N LEU A 142 -7.50 -5.32 -12.26
CA LEU A 142 -7.13 -4.19 -13.11
C LEU A 142 -5.63 -4.11 -13.41
N ASP A 143 -4.80 -4.88 -12.70
CA ASP A 143 -3.37 -5.08 -12.97
C ASP A 143 -3.15 -6.05 -14.14
#